data_AF-Q6MI11-F1
#
_entry.id   AF-Q6MI11-F1
#
_cell.length_a   1.000
_cell.length_b   1.000
_cell.length_c   1.000
_cell.angle_alpha   90.00
_cell.angle_beta   90.00
_cell.angle_gamma   90.00
#
_symmetry.space_group_name_H-M   'P 1'
#
loop_
_entity.id
_entity.type
_entity.pdbx_description
1 polymer ?
#
loop_
_entity_poly.entity_id
_entity_poly.type
_entity_poly.pdbx_seq_one_letter_code
_entity_poly.pdbx_strand_id
1 'polypeptide(L)'
;MKTLFAVLFCLTLAACGGGHNPDKNNLSKALQVGDSSYYDLGAGKGLMTEGISEVSSGANFEVTFTLNDGGSLSLHTFASSNLQSGFTVTFTRTGTTLQVHADAQGNVQDWSSLFAAVDASGTLTFNLDIHNNERPAHVLIWNGAKAPDMDHTNTVYNSAEDSLDLNYDAAPGNGSGRAWGFTATNAQLLNARLSSPQDGH
;
A
#
# COMPACT_ATOMS: atom_id res chain seq x y z
N MET A 1 14.71 55.23 -36.73
CA MET A 1 14.25 53.83 -36.71
C MET A 1 14.39 53.33 -35.28
N LYS A 2 13.28 53.13 -34.56
CA LYS A 2 13.28 52.65 -33.17
C LYS A 2 12.77 51.21 -33.17
N THR A 3 13.66 50.26 -32.90
CA THR A 3 13.36 48.84 -32.80
C THR A 3 12.75 48.57 -31.42
N LEU A 4 11.49 48.17 -31.39
CA LEU A 4 10.76 47.82 -30.17
C LEU A 4 11.10 46.37 -29.80
N PHE A 5 11.87 46.18 -28.73
CA PHE A 5 12.13 44.86 -28.13
C PHE A 5 10.92 44.50 -27.25
N ALA A 6 10.08 43.58 -27.72
CA ALA A 6 9.03 42.98 -26.90
C ALA A 6 9.61 41.75 -26.18
N VAL A 7 9.80 41.87 -24.86
CA VAL A 7 10.15 40.75 -23.99
C VAL A 7 8.87 39.97 -23.72
N LEU A 8 8.75 38.79 -24.33
CA LEU A 8 7.64 37.87 -24.11
C LEU A 8 7.94 37.06 -22.83
N PHE A 9 7.25 37.38 -21.74
CA PHE A 9 7.33 36.67 -20.47
C PHE A 9 6.46 35.42 -20.56
N CYS A 10 7.07 34.25 -20.81
CA CYS A 10 6.36 32.97 -20.77
C CYS A 10 6.02 32.62 -19.32
N LEU A 11 4.75 32.76 -18.95
CA LEU A 11 4.20 32.17 -17.72
C LEU A 11 4.28 30.64 -17.84
N THR A 12 5.15 30.02 -17.07
CA THR A 12 5.12 28.58 -16.81
C THR A 12 3.96 28.28 -15.88
N LEU A 13 2.83 27.85 -16.45
CA LEU A 13 1.76 27.23 -15.68
C LEU A 13 2.27 25.90 -15.13
N ALA A 14 2.60 25.87 -13.84
CA ALA A 14 2.73 24.62 -13.10
C ALA A 14 1.34 23.98 -13.03
N ALA A 15 1.04 23.10 -13.98
CA ALA A 15 -0.11 22.22 -13.87
C ALA A 15 0.18 21.23 -12.74
N CYS A 16 -0.42 21.47 -11.56
CA CYS A 16 -0.57 20.44 -10.55
C CYS A 16 -1.20 19.22 -11.22
N GLY A 17 -0.44 18.12 -11.29
CA GLY A 17 -0.83 16.86 -11.90
C GLY A 17 -1.98 16.19 -11.15
N GLY A 18 -3.20 16.70 -11.33
CA GLY A 18 -4.41 15.95 -11.06
C GLY A 18 -4.61 14.97 -12.21
N GLY A 19 -3.91 13.82 -12.15
CA GLY A 19 -4.08 12.74 -13.12
C GLY A 19 -5.57 12.39 -13.26
N HIS A 20 -6.10 12.54 -14.47
CA HIS A 20 -7.48 12.19 -14.77
C HIS A 20 -7.68 10.70 -14.49
N ASN A 21 -8.45 10.38 -13.45
CA ASN A 21 -8.97 9.04 -13.23
C ASN A 21 -10.29 8.92 -14.00
N PRO A 22 -10.32 8.24 -15.16
CA PRO A 22 -11.53 8.12 -15.99
C PRO A 22 -12.68 7.39 -15.29
N ASP A 23 -12.43 6.74 -14.15
CA ASP A 23 -13.42 5.97 -13.40
C ASP A 23 -14.22 6.82 -12.39
N LYS A 24 -13.89 8.11 -12.24
CA LYS A 24 -14.48 9.00 -11.21
C LYS A 24 -16.01 9.17 -11.29
N ASN A 25 -16.60 8.98 -12.48
CA ASN A 25 -18.04 9.20 -12.69
C ASN A 25 -18.92 7.99 -12.32
N ASN A 26 -18.34 6.81 -12.06
CA ASN A 26 -19.07 5.58 -11.76
C ASN A 26 -18.94 5.11 -10.30
N LEU A 27 -18.21 5.86 -9.47
CA LEU A 27 -17.95 5.49 -8.08
C LEU A 27 -18.93 6.20 -7.15
N SER A 28 -19.41 5.47 -6.15
CA SER A 28 -20.31 5.97 -5.10
C SER A 28 -19.70 7.18 -4.36
N LYS A 29 -20.52 7.88 -3.56
CA LYS A 29 -20.02 8.94 -2.67
C LYS A 29 -18.88 8.37 -1.81
N ALA A 30 -17.71 9.01 -1.83
CA ALA A 30 -16.56 8.56 -1.05
C ALA A 30 -16.92 8.42 0.44
N LEU A 31 -16.58 7.28 1.01
CA LEU A 31 -16.68 6.95 2.43
C LEU A 31 -15.38 7.32 3.14
N GLN A 32 -15.41 7.40 4.46
CA GLN A 32 -14.25 7.78 5.29
C GLN A 32 -13.71 6.56 6.05
N VAL A 33 -12.40 6.51 6.20
CA VAL A 33 -11.67 5.57 7.07
C VAL A 33 -10.45 6.27 7.65
N GLY A 34 -10.46 6.47 8.97
CA GLY A 34 -9.50 7.37 9.63
C GLY A 34 -9.53 8.75 8.99
N ASP A 35 -8.36 9.22 8.55
CA ASP A 35 -8.19 10.52 7.87
C ASP A 35 -8.27 10.43 6.34
N SER A 36 -8.55 9.25 5.80
CA SER A 36 -8.58 8.99 4.36
C SER A 36 -9.99 8.71 3.86
N SER A 37 -10.16 8.79 2.54
CA SER A 37 -11.43 8.45 1.90
C SER A 37 -11.28 7.36 0.85
N TYR A 38 -12.34 6.58 0.65
CA TYR A 38 -12.37 5.46 -0.30
C TYR A 38 -13.72 5.36 -1.02
N TYR A 39 -13.71 4.71 -2.18
CA TYR A 39 -14.87 4.33 -2.94
C TYR A 39 -15.24 2.87 -2.64
N ASP A 40 -16.50 2.61 -2.28
CA ASP A 40 -16.99 1.25 -2.06
C ASP A 40 -17.18 0.53 -3.40
N LEU A 41 -16.47 -0.58 -3.59
CA LEU A 41 -16.56 -1.45 -4.76
C LEU A 41 -17.48 -2.66 -4.51
N GLY A 42 -18.08 -2.77 -3.32
CA GLY A 42 -18.89 -3.90 -2.88
C GLY A 42 -18.07 -5.08 -2.36
N ALA A 43 -18.75 -6.05 -1.74
CA ALA A 43 -18.13 -7.26 -1.18
C ALA A 43 -16.96 -6.99 -0.21
N GLY A 44 -17.06 -5.92 0.59
CA GLY A 44 -16.01 -5.53 1.53
C GLY A 44 -14.78 -4.90 0.89
N LYS A 45 -14.84 -4.54 -0.40
CA LYS A 45 -13.74 -3.90 -1.14
C LYS A 45 -13.83 -2.39 -1.12
N GLY A 46 -12.74 -1.73 -0.76
CA GLY A 46 -12.61 -0.28 -0.81
C GLY A 46 -11.42 0.16 -1.65
N LEU A 47 -11.65 1.00 -2.66
CA LEU A 47 -10.61 1.66 -3.44
C LEU A 47 -10.28 3.01 -2.80
N MET A 48 -9.06 3.21 -2.35
CA MET A 48 -8.67 4.49 -1.76
C MET A 48 -8.73 5.61 -2.81
N THR A 49 -9.20 6.78 -2.40
CA THR A 49 -9.34 7.95 -3.29
C THR A 49 -8.01 8.56 -3.68
N GLU A 50 -7.01 8.47 -2.80
CA GLU A 50 -5.63 8.82 -3.09
C GLU A 50 -4.99 7.71 -3.90
N GLY A 51 -4.29 8.05 -4.98
CA GLY A 51 -3.54 7.10 -5.80
C GLY A 51 -2.05 7.19 -5.55
N ILE A 52 -1.34 6.12 -5.92
CA ILE A 52 0.12 6.09 -5.93
C ILE A 52 0.63 6.99 -7.06
N SER A 53 1.72 7.73 -6.82
CA SER A 53 2.29 8.70 -7.74
C SER A 53 2.57 8.08 -9.12
N GLU A 54 3.25 6.93 -9.14
CA GLU A 54 3.68 6.21 -10.34
C GLU A 54 3.73 4.71 -10.09
N VAL A 55 3.62 3.89 -11.14
CA VAL A 55 3.80 2.44 -11.01
C VAL A 55 5.23 2.11 -10.55
N SER A 56 6.24 2.74 -11.15
CA SER A 56 7.65 2.59 -10.81
C SER A 56 8.05 3.56 -9.69
N SER A 57 7.42 3.45 -8.52
CA SER A 57 7.76 4.25 -7.34
C SER A 57 7.81 3.40 -6.07
N GLY A 58 8.39 3.96 -5.01
CA GLY A 58 8.21 3.47 -3.66
C GLY A 58 6.99 4.13 -3.01
N ALA A 59 6.29 3.39 -2.14
CA ALA A 59 5.16 3.91 -1.39
C ALA A 59 5.01 3.23 -0.03
N ASN A 60 4.64 4.04 0.96
CA ASN A 60 4.41 3.58 2.33
C ASN A 60 2.92 3.58 2.67
N PHE A 61 2.44 2.46 3.19
CA PHE A 61 1.05 2.24 3.57
C PHE A 61 0.93 1.96 5.07
N GLU A 62 0.27 2.84 5.81
CA GLU A 62 -0.09 2.59 7.21
C GLU A 62 -1.54 2.12 7.26
N VAL A 63 -1.80 0.97 7.87
CA VAL A 63 -3.16 0.44 8.07
C VAL A 63 -3.38 0.08 9.52
N THR A 64 -4.55 0.44 10.06
CA THR A 64 -4.99 0.03 11.39
C THR A 64 -6.34 -0.66 11.28
N PHE A 65 -6.50 -1.82 11.89
CA PHE A 65 -7.69 -2.64 11.76
C PHE A 65 -7.93 -3.56 12.96
N THR A 66 -9.13 -4.14 13.02
CA THR A 66 -9.47 -5.26 13.89
C THR A 66 -9.92 -6.44 13.04
N LEU A 67 -9.60 -7.65 13.51
CA LEU A 67 -10.06 -8.90 12.91
C LEU A 67 -10.93 -9.63 13.94
N ASN A 68 -12.14 -10.02 13.54
CA ASN A 68 -12.87 -11.04 14.28
C ASN A 68 -12.21 -12.40 14.01
N ASP A 69 -12.47 -13.40 14.86
CA ASP A 69 -11.93 -14.74 14.65
C ASP A 69 -12.41 -15.32 13.30
N GLY A 70 -11.48 -15.90 12.54
CA GLY A 70 -11.67 -16.32 11.15
C GLY A 70 -11.83 -15.18 10.13
N GLY A 71 -11.72 -13.92 10.55
CA GLY A 71 -11.76 -12.75 9.68
C GLY A 71 -10.42 -12.43 9.02
N SER A 72 -10.47 -11.67 7.93
CA SER A 72 -9.30 -11.25 7.18
C SER A 72 -9.38 -9.82 6.63
N LEU A 73 -8.22 -9.21 6.50
CA LEU A 73 -8.01 -7.96 5.79
C LEU A 73 -6.89 -8.17 4.75
N SER A 74 -7.18 -7.90 3.49
CA SER A 74 -6.17 -7.82 2.42
C SER A 74 -5.93 -6.36 2.06
N LEU A 75 -4.67 -5.94 2.06
CA LEU A 75 -4.21 -4.67 1.50
C LEU A 75 -3.70 -4.91 0.08
N HIS A 76 -4.27 -4.23 -0.90
CA HIS A 76 -3.89 -4.29 -2.31
C HIS A 76 -3.14 -3.01 -2.67
N THR A 77 -1.94 -3.14 -3.21
CA THR A 77 -1.06 -2.01 -3.55
C THR A 77 -0.59 -2.14 -4.99
N PHE A 78 -0.29 -0.99 -5.62
CA PHE A 78 0.12 -0.93 -7.03
C PHE A 78 -0.82 -1.74 -7.95
N ALA A 79 -2.11 -1.72 -7.67
CA ALA A 79 -3.14 -2.50 -8.34
C ALA A 79 -3.85 -1.67 -9.42
N SER A 80 -4.66 -2.33 -10.26
CA SER A 80 -5.68 -1.68 -11.08
C SER A 80 -6.82 -1.12 -10.22
N SER A 81 -7.71 -0.30 -10.81
CA SER A 81 -8.83 0.33 -10.09
C SER A 81 -9.86 -0.66 -9.52
N ASN A 82 -9.86 -1.91 -9.99
CA ASN A 82 -10.65 -3.01 -9.42
C ASN A 82 -9.85 -3.89 -8.42
N LEU A 83 -8.69 -3.41 -7.97
CA LEU A 83 -7.79 -4.05 -7.00
C LEU A 83 -7.23 -5.40 -7.47
N GLN A 84 -6.86 -5.50 -8.75
CA GLN A 84 -6.21 -6.67 -9.35
C GLN A 84 -4.77 -6.37 -9.79
N SER A 85 -4.00 -7.42 -10.10
CA SER A 85 -2.65 -7.31 -10.69
C SER A 85 -1.69 -6.39 -9.93
N GLY A 86 -1.87 -6.32 -8.61
CA GLY A 86 -1.02 -5.59 -7.67
C GLY A 86 -0.23 -6.54 -6.77
N PHE A 87 0.42 -5.96 -5.77
CA PHE A 87 0.96 -6.70 -4.63
C PHE A 87 -0.07 -6.70 -3.50
N THR A 88 -0.34 -7.88 -2.92
CA THR A 88 -1.35 -8.04 -1.87
C THR A 88 -0.73 -8.64 -0.62
N VAL A 89 -0.99 -8.04 0.55
CA VAL A 89 -0.73 -8.64 1.86
C VAL A 89 -2.05 -8.94 2.53
N THR A 90 -2.24 -10.19 2.95
CA THR A 90 -3.46 -10.65 3.62
C THR A 90 -3.15 -11.07 5.04
N PHE A 91 -3.86 -10.44 5.97
CA PHE A 91 -3.85 -10.73 7.40
C PHE A 91 -5.10 -11.53 7.75
N THR A 92 -4.95 -12.69 8.36
CA THR A 92 -6.05 -13.55 8.79
C THR A 92 -5.89 -13.90 10.26
N ARG A 93 -6.98 -13.81 11.03
CA ARG A 93 -6.98 -14.18 12.44
C ARG A 93 -7.47 -15.61 12.62
N THR A 94 -6.76 -16.38 13.47
CA THR A 94 -7.24 -17.67 13.99
C THR A 94 -6.92 -17.73 15.49
N GLY A 95 -7.94 -17.64 16.33
CA GLY A 95 -7.80 -17.48 17.78
C GLY A 95 -7.10 -16.17 18.13
N THR A 96 -5.88 -16.26 18.67
CA THR A 96 -4.98 -15.11 18.93
C THR A 96 -3.84 -15.03 17.91
N THR A 97 -3.74 -15.97 16.98
CA THR A 97 -2.66 -16.04 15.99
C THR A 97 -2.99 -15.20 14.76
N LEU A 98 -1.98 -14.49 14.27
CA LEU A 98 -2.02 -13.79 12.99
C LEU A 98 -1.34 -14.64 11.91
N GLN A 99 -2.09 -15.02 10.89
CA GLN A 99 -1.54 -15.58 9.65
C GLN A 99 -1.35 -14.45 8.65
N VAL A 100 -0.19 -14.41 7.99
CA VAL A 100 0.14 -13.38 7.02
C VAL A 100 0.59 -14.03 5.74
N HIS A 101 -0.08 -13.71 4.64
CA HIS A 101 0.29 -14.18 3.32
C HIS A 101 0.52 -13.00 2.39
N ALA A 102 1.51 -13.12 1.52
CA ALA A 102 1.79 -12.15 0.48
C ALA A 102 1.56 -12.77 -0.89
N ASP A 103 0.99 -12.01 -1.80
CA ASP A 103 0.74 -12.42 -3.18
C ASP A 103 1.28 -11.35 -4.14
N ALA A 104 2.25 -11.75 -4.95
CA ALA A 104 2.71 -10.99 -6.10
C ALA A 104 2.33 -11.75 -7.38
N GLN A 105 1.22 -11.34 -8.00
CA GLN A 105 0.75 -11.87 -9.29
C GLN A 105 0.52 -13.40 -9.32
N GLY A 106 -0.03 -13.96 -8.26
CA GLY A 106 -0.31 -15.39 -8.09
C GLY A 106 0.82 -16.17 -7.41
N ASN A 107 1.97 -15.53 -7.15
CA ASN A 107 3.04 -16.12 -6.36
C ASN A 107 2.77 -15.84 -4.88
N VAL A 108 2.14 -16.80 -4.21
CA VAL A 108 1.77 -16.69 -2.81
C VAL A 108 2.91 -17.17 -1.91
N GLN A 109 3.23 -16.36 -0.89
CA GLN A 109 4.19 -16.66 0.16
C GLN A 109 3.47 -16.66 1.52
N ASP A 110 3.89 -17.56 2.42
CA ASP A 110 3.44 -17.59 3.80
C ASP A 110 4.50 -16.93 4.70
N TRP A 111 4.12 -15.84 5.34
CA TRP A 111 4.96 -15.06 6.25
C TRP A 111 4.55 -15.23 7.71
N SER A 112 3.62 -16.14 8.01
CA SER A 112 3.01 -16.26 9.34
C SER A 112 4.03 -16.48 10.47
N SER A 113 5.16 -17.15 10.19
CA SER A 113 6.24 -17.37 11.16
C SER A 113 6.88 -16.07 11.66
N LEU A 114 6.97 -15.05 10.82
CA LEU A 114 7.55 -13.73 11.13
C LEU A 114 6.63 -12.92 12.06
N PHE A 115 5.33 -13.21 12.04
CA PHE A 115 4.31 -12.54 12.84
C PHE A 115 3.89 -13.36 14.07
N ALA A 116 4.61 -14.44 14.41
CA ALA A 116 4.24 -15.36 15.49
C ALA A 116 4.14 -14.69 16.88
N ALA A 117 4.83 -13.57 17.09
CA ALA A 117 4.78 -12.79 18.33
C ALA A 117 3.61 -11.79 18.40
N VAL A 118 2.86 -11.60 17.31
CA VAL A 118 1.75 -10.65 17.24
C VAL A 118 0.46 -11.30 17.74
N ASP A 119 -0.15 -10.72 18.78
CA ASP A 119 -1.49 -11.11 19.21
C ASP A 119 -2.56 -10.45 18.32
N ALA A 120 -3.25 -11.27 17.52
CA ALA A 120 -4.32 -10.84 16.63
C ALA A 120 -5.64 -10.50 17.34
N SER A 121 -5.69 -10.59 18.68
CA SER A 121 -6.94 -10.42 19.43
C SER A 121 -7.42 -8.98 19.53
N GLY A 122 -6.51 -8.02 19.44
CA GLY A 122 -6.77 -6.59 19.56
C GLY A 122 -6.76 -5.82 18.26
N THR A 123 -6.57 -4.50 18.38
CA THR A 123 -6.31 -3.61 17.25
C THR A 123 -4.88 -3.84 16.76
N LEU A 124 -4.74 -4.03 15.46
CA LEU A 124 -3.47 -4.21 14.77
C LEU A 124 -3.17 -2.96 13.96
N THR A 125 -1.91 -2.51 13.99
CA THR A 125 -1.41 -1.46 13.11
C THR A 125 -0.15 -1.96 12.44
N PHE A 126 -0.09 -1.86 11.12
CA PHE A 126 1.09 -2.19 10.35
C PHE A 126 1.46 -1.03 9.44
N ASN A 127 2.76 -0.89 9.25
CA ASN A 127 3.33 -0.04 8.24
C ASN A 127 4.03 -0.92 7.19
N LEU A 128 3.68 -0.75 5.92
CA LEU A 128 4.22 -1.50 4.80
C LEU A 128 4.88 -0.52 3.83
N ASP A 129 6.18 -0.63 3.65
CA ASP A 129 6.93 0.16 2.67
C ASP A 129 7.32 -0.71 1.49
N ILE A 130 6.86 -0.35 0.30
CA ILE A 130 6.96 -1.17 -0.90
C ILE A 130 7.71 -0.39 -1.97
N HIS A 131 8.83 -0.94 -2.42
CA HIS A 131 9.75 -0.32 -3.38
C HIS A 131 9.58 -0.94 -4.77
N ASN A 132 8.56 -0.49 -5.51
CA ASN A 132 8.26 -1.02 -6.86
C ASN A 132 9.19 -0.45 -7.96
N ASN A 133 9.97 0.56 -7.60
CA ASN A 133 11.01 1.22 -8.40
C ASN A 133 12.37 0.50 -8.35
N GLU A 134 12.55 -0.49 -7.48
CA GLU A 134 13.83 -1.18 -7.30
C GLU A 134 13.83 -2.55 -8.00
N ARG A 135 15.03 -3.09 -8.25
CA ARG A 135 15.21 -4.36 -8.96
C ARG A 135 16.20 -5.22 -8.19
N PRO A 136 15.71 -6.28 -7.53
CA PRO A 136 14.33 -6.71 -7.35
C PRO A 136 13.50 -5.70 -6.55
N ALA A 137 12.18 -5.74 -6.72
CA ALA A 137 11.28 -4.97 -5.85
C ALA A 137 11.22 -5.63 -4.48
N HIS A 138 11.12 -4.85 -3.41
CA HIS A 138 11.10 -5.39 -2.05
C HIS A 138 10.08 -4.68 -1.16
N VAL A 139 9.81 -5.33 -0.02
CA VAL A 139 8.81 -4.93 0.97
C VAL A 139 9.43 -4.94 2.35
N LEU A 140 9.21 -3.87 3.10
CA LEU A 140 9.50 -3.77 4.51
C LEU A 140 8.19 -3.66 5.28
N ILE A 141 8.08 -4.37 6.41
CA ILE A 141 6.89 -4.32 7.27
C ILE A 141 7.32 -4.06 8.70
N TRP A 142 6.69 -3.08 9.34
CA TRP A 142 6.80 -2.81 10.76
C TRP A 142 5.46 -3.03 11.46
N ASN A 143 5.53 -3.50 12.70
CA ASN A 143 4.38 -3.50 13.60
C ASN A 143 4.30 -2.13 14.30
N GLY A 144 3.18 -1.44 14.15
CA GLY A 144 2.94 -0.11 14.69
C GLY A 144 2.72 0.98 13.63
N ALA A 145 2.36 2.16 14.09
CA ALA A 145 2.17 3.36 13.26
C ALA A 145 3.53 3.91 12.81
N LYS A 146 3.55 4.63 11.68
CA LYS A 146 4.76 5.26 11.13
C LYS A 146 5.48 6.09 12.20
N ALA A 147 6.78 5.86 12.37
CA ALA A 147 7.61 6.57 13.31
C ALA A 147 8.97 6.96 12.68
N PRO A 148 9.60 8.08 13.11
CA PRO A 148 10.85 8.55 12.50
C PRO A 148 12.05 7.62 12.67
N ASP A 149 12.00 6.71 13.65
CA ASP A 149 13.04 5.74 13.98
C ASP A 149 12.86 4.38 13.29
N MET A 150 11.81 4.21 12.47
CA MET A 150 11.63 3.00 11.64
C MET A 150 12.66 2.98 10.50
N ASP A 151 13.41 1.87 10.42
CA ASP A 151 14.40 1.60 9.37
C ASP A 151 14.46 0.08 9.07
N HIS A 152 15.28 -0.31 8.08
CA HIS A 152 15.46 -1.73 7.70
C HIS A 152 15.95 -2.64 8.83
N THR A 153 16.51 -2.13 9.92
CA THR A 153 17.06 -2.94 11.02
C THR A 153 16.03 -3.30 12.08
N ASN A 154 14.86 -2.64 12.08
CA ASN A 154 13.81 -2.83 13.08
C ASN A 154 12.45 -3.24 12.47
N THR A 155 12.49 -3.84 11.29
CA THR A 155 11.32 -4.45 10.64
C THR A 155 10.90 -5.77 11.29
N VAL A 156 9.61 -6.10 11.19
CA VAL A 156 9.11 -7.47 11.34
C VAL A 156 9.50 -8.33 10.15
N TYR A 157 9.61 -7.71 8.97
CA TYR A 157 10.04 -8.36 7.74
C TYR A 157 10.71 -7.36 6.80
N ASN A 158 11.86 -7.73 6.25
CA ASN A 158 12.54 -7.02 5.17
C ASN A 158 12.85 -8.00 4.03
N SER A 159 12.11 -7.96 2.93
CA SER A 159 12.33 -8.93 1.85
C SER A 159 13.66 -8.75 1.10
N ALA A 160 14.37 -7.64 1.29
CA ALA A 160 15.71 -7.42 0.70
C ALA A 160 16.81 -8.15 1.47
N GLU A 161 16.66 -8.30 2.79
CA GLU A 161 17.68 -8.88 3.68
C GLU A 161 17.24 -10.22 4.28
N ASP A 162 16.00 -10.33 4.73
CA ASP A 162 15.37 -11.52 5.33
C ASP A 162 14.90 -12.53 4.27
N SER A 163 15.52 -12.51 3.09
CA SER A 163 15.27 -13.48 2.01
C SER A 163 15.75 -14.89 2.38
N LEU A 164 15.24 -15.42 3.48
CA LEU A 164 15.43 -16.79 3.93
C LEU A 164 14.88 -17.82 2.92
N ASP A 165 14.08 -17.40 1.93
CA ASP A 165 13.44 -18.33 0.99
C ASP A 165 13.62 -18.02 -0.49
N LEU A 166 14.13 -16.84 -0.90
CA LEU A 166 14.09 -16.45 -2.30
C LEU A 166 15.29 -15.58 -2.62
N ASN A 167 16.28 -16.13 -3.34
CA ASN A 167 17.34 -15.34 -4.00
C ASN A 167 16.77 -13.98 -4.42
N TYR A 168 17.42 -12.89 -3.98
CA TYR A 168 17.10 -11.47 -4.24
C TYR A 168 16.16 -11.25 -5.44
N ASP A 169 16.47 -11.81 -6.61
CA ASP A 169 15.66 -11.85 -7.85
C ASP A 169 14.16 -12.21 -7.73
N ALA A 170 13.70 -12.83 -6.64
CA ALA A 170 12.31 -13.24 -6.42
C ALA A 170 11.62 -12.50 -5.25
N ALA A 171 12.21 -11.39 -4.78
CA ALA A 171 11.57 -10.55 -3.77
C ALA A 171 10.17 -10.06 -4.24
N PRO A 172 9.15 -10.13 -3.37
CA PRO A 172 7.78 -9.82 -3.73
C PRO A 172 7.60 -8.33 -4.03
N GLY A 173 6.89 -8.04 -5.11
CA GLY A 173 6.67 -6.70 -5.64
C GLY A 173 6.23 -6.81 -7.11
N ASN A 174 6.23 -5.71 -7.86
CA ASN A 174 5.76 -5.63 -9.27
C ASN A 174 4.25 -5.47 -9.45
N GLY A 175 3.58 -4.63 -8.64
CA GLY A 175 2.25 -4.20 -9.05
C GLY A 175 2.30 -3.37 -10.35
N SER A 176 1.23 -3.42 -11.13
CA SER A 176 1.17 -2.85 -12.49
C SER A 176 0.34 -1.56 -12.59
N GLY A 177 -0.30 -1.16 -11.50
CA GLY A 177 -1.20 0.00 -11.47
C GLY A 177 -0.84 1.00 -10.38
N ARG A 178 -1.67 2.04 -10.29
CA ARG A 178 -1.50 3.17 -9.37
C ARG A 178 -2.58 3.23 -8.30
N ALA A 179 -3.50 2.26 -8.29
CA ALA A 179 -4.52 2.17 -7.28
C ALA A 179 -4.00 1.38 -6.07
N TRP A 180 -4.62 1.65 -4.93
CA TRP A 180 -4.49 0.83 -3.75
C TRP A 180 -5.81 0.82 -2.99
N GLY A 181 -5.98 -0.16 -2.13
CA GLY A 181 -7.26 -0.41 -1.50
C GLY A 181 -7.21 -1.63 -0.60
N PHE A 182 -8.37 -2.03 -0.13
CA PHE A 182 -8.49 -3.15 0.78
C PHE A 182 -9.65 -4.06 0.39
N THR A 183 -9.57 -5.30 0.85
CA THR A 183 -10.70 -6.23 0.95
C THR A 183 -10.82 -6.66 2.40
N ALA A 184 -12.00 -6.51 3.02
CA ALA A 184 -12.25 -6.91 4.40
C ALA A 184 -13.36 -7.96 4.46
N THR A 185 -13.09 -9.08 5.13
CA THR A 185 -14.08 -10.12 5.44
C THR A 185 -14.11 -10.35 6.94
N ASN A 186 -15.25 -10.06 7.58
CA ASN A 186 -15.37 -10.15 9.04
C ASN A 186 -14.25 -9.38 9.78
N ALA A 187 -13.90 -8.21 9.24
CA ALA A 187 -12.82 -7.35 9.69
C ALA A 187 -13.28 -5.89 9.58
N GLN A 188 -12.65 -5.01 10.34
CA GLN A 188 -12.91 -3.57 10.28
C GLN A 188 -11.61 -2.82 10.05
N LEU A 189 -11.51 -2.11 8.93
CA LEU A 189 -10.45 -1.12 8.72
C LEU A 189 -10.81 0.15 9.49
N LEU A 190 -9.88 0.62 10.32
CA LEU A 190 -10.04 1.79 11.20
C LEU A 190 -9.28 3.01 10.68
N ASN A 191 -8.10 2.78 10.09
CA ASN A 191 -7.28 3.82 9.47
C ASN A 191 -6.54 3.23 8.26
N ALA A 192 -6.34 4.06 7.24
CA ALA A 192 -5.47 3.74 6.10
C ALA A 192 -4.83 5.03 5.60
N ARG A 193 -3.50 5.07 5.42
CA ARG A 193 -2.79 6.25 4.94
C ARG A 193 -1.72 5.86 3.94
N LEU A 194 -1.60 6.66 2.87
CA LEU A 194 -0.49 6.62 1.94
C LEU A 194 0.49 7.73 2.30
N SER A 195 1.78 7.46 2.19
CA SER A 195 2.83 8.47 2.32
C SER A 195 4.04 8.10 1.47
N SER A 196 5.03 9.00 1.42
CA SER A 196 6.35 8.69 0.85
C SER A 196 6.97 7.47 1.57
N PRO A 197 7.88 6.74 0.89
CA PRO A 197 8.64 5.67 1.51
C PRO A 197 9.17 6.02 2.89
N GLN A 198 9.16 5.05 3.80
CA GLN A 198 9.74 5.21 5.13
C GLN A 198 11.25 5.08 5.06
N ASP A 199 11.74 4.02 4.42
CA ASP A 199 13.17 3.84 4.20
C ASP A 199 13.57 4.47 2.86
N GLY A 200 14.65 5.23 2.89
CA GLY A 200 15.24 5.84 1.71
C GLY A 200 16.58 5.18 1.44
N HIS A 201 16.63 4.31 0.44
CA HIS A 201 17.87 3.67 -0.01
C HIS A 201 18.79 4.62 -0.79
#